data_AF-A0A6A6YKX7-F1
#
_entry.id   AF-A0A6A6YKX7-F1
#
_cell.length_a   1.000
_cell.length_b   1.000
_cell.length_c   1.000
_cell.angle_alpha   90.00
_cell.angle_beta   90.00
_cell.angle_gamma   90.00
#
_symmetry.space_group_name_H-M   'P 1'
#
loop_
_entity.id
_entity.type
_entity.pdbx_description
1 polymer ?
#
loop_
_entity_poly.entity_id
_entity_poly.type
_entity_poly.pdbx_seq_one_letter_code
_entity_poly.pdbx_strand_id
1 'polypeptide(L)'
;MLNALSGIHKMWTPSSGKTHDPNIRLLVFGRAEPDIRDTLDEFSCISIAATSSDLQLFVAAHLNTIKTKSMDLREDIVTTLTQEANGMFQWAKLQVDYLSRLPNDRERRKALRSLPPDLPATYVRILESIDSHYPEQTRVYIRRALKWLVLEETPPSSRQNLLTDG
;
A
#
# COMPACT_ATOMS: atom_id res chain seq x y z
N MET A 1 -49.00 8.10 -11.59
CA MET A 1 -48.81 6.70 -11.16
C MET A 1 -47.31 6.42 -11.19
N LEU A 2 -46.48 6.95 -10.29
CA LEU A 2 -46.33 6.71 -8.84
C LEU A 2 -46.17 5.23 -8.46
N ASN A 3 -44.89 4.89 -8.21
CA ASN A 3 -44.30 4.03 -7.17
C ASN A 3 -44.55 2.52 -7.20
N ALA A 4 -43.44 1.75 -7.20
CA ALA A 4 -43.14 0.78 -6.15
C ALA A 4 -41.82 0.03 -6.42
N LEU A 5 -40.66 0.58 -6.03
CA LEU A 5 -39.44 -0.20 -5.69
C LEU A 5 -38.52 0.59 -4.73
N SER A 6 -39.09 1.25 -3.72
CA SER A 6 -38.36 1.76 -2.56
C SER A 6 -38.74 0.90 -1.35
N GLY A 7 -38.07 -0.23 -1.14
CA GLY A 7 -38.63 -1.24 -0.22
C GLY A 7 -37.68 -2.16 0.54
N ILE A 8 -36.35 -2.00 0.45
CA ILE A 8 -35.45 -2.91 1.19
C ILE A 8 -34.48 -2.18 2.15
N HIS A 9 -34.33 -0.85 2.07
CA HIS A 9 -33.33 -0.14 2.90
C HIS A 9 -33.85 0.47 4.22
N LYS A 10 -35.08 0.19 4.65
CA LYS A 10 -35.60 0.65 5.95
C LYS A 10 -36.41 -0.43 6.66
N MET A 11 -35.71 -1.39 7.26
CA MET A 11 -36.31 -2.23 8.31
C MET A 11 -35.39 -2.37 9.50
N TRP A 12 -34.91 -1.24 10.00
CA TRP A 12 -34.55 -1.13 11.41
C TRP A 12 -35.73 -0.49 12.14
N THR A 13 -36.57 -1.31 12.77
CA THR A 13 -37.50 -0.85 13.80
C THR A 13 -36.90 -1.21 15.15
N PRO A 14 -36.64 -0.24 16.04
CA PRO A 14 -36.27 -0.57 17.41
C PRO A 14 -37.53 -1.09 18.09
N SER A 15 -37.57 -2.41 18.31
CA SER A 15 -38.52 -3.00 19.23
C SER A 15 -38.25 -2.45 20.63
N SER A 16 -39.28 -1.87 21.24
CA SER A 16 -39.28 -1.33 22.60
C SER A 16 -38.98 -2.45 23.61
N GLY A 17 -37.70 -2.69 23.85
CA GLY A 17 -37.14 -3.45 24.95
C GLY A 17 -35.82 -2.78 25.27
N LYS A 18 -35.55 -2.50 26.55
CA LYS A 18 -34.29 -1.87 26.98
C LYS A 18 -33.11 -2.80 26.68
N THR A 19 -32.64 -2.80 25.45
CA THR A 19 -31.33 -3.33 25.10
C THR A 19 -30.32 -2.27 25.49
N HIS A 20 -29.38 -2.66 26.33
CA HIS A 20 -28.24 -1.85 26.66
C HIS A 20 -27.44 -1.69 25.37
N ASP A 21 -27.69 -0.64 24.58
CA ASP A 21 -26.99 -0.43 23.31
C ASP A 21 -25.48 -0.42 23.63
N PRO A 22 -24.72 -1.42 23.16
CA PRO A 22 -23.29 -1.42 23.42
C PRO A 22 -22.71 -0.18 22.76
N ASN A 23 -21.97 0.61 23.54
CA ASN A 23 -21.31 1.81 23.04
C ASN A 23 -20.14 1.38 22.14
N ILE A 24 -20.44 1.00 20.90
CA ILE A 24 -19.47 0.54 19.89
C ILE A 24 -18.93 1.78 19.17
N ARG A 25 -17.61 1.93 19.20
CA ARG A 25 -16.89 2.92 18.40
C ARG A 25 -16.16 2.18 17.28
N LEU A 26 -16.46 2.54 16.03
CA LEU A 26 -15.89 1.93 14.85
C LEU A 26 -14.93 2.91 14.17
N LEU A 27 -13.73 2.43 13.84
CA LEU A 27 -12.77 3.11 12.99
C LEU A 27 -12.57 2.23 11.75
N VAL A 28 -12.83 2.79 10.57
CA VAL A 28 -12.65 2.10 9.29
C VAL A 28 -11.45 2.71 8.59
N PHE A 29 -10.54 1.85 8.12
CA PHE A 29 -9.37 2.25 7.35
C PHE A 29 -9.52 1.72 5.92
N GLY A 30 -9.30 2.58 4.95
CA GLY A 30 -9.39 2.25 3.53
C GLY A 30 -8.60 3.25 2.72
N ARG A 31 -8.42 2.95 1.45
CA ARG A 31 -7.94 3.95 0.49
C ARG A 31 -9.16 4.77 0.03
N ALA A 32 -8.86 5.90 -0.58
CA ALA A 32 -9.89 6.83 -1.05
C ALA A 32 -10.47 6.36 -2.41
N GLU A 33 -10.83 5.08 -2.54
CA GLU A 33 -11.46 4.56 -3.75
C GLU A 33 -12.91 5.06 -3.86
N PRO A 34 -13.41 5.34 -5.09
CA PRO A 34 -14.74 5.91 -5.29
C PRO A 34 -15.86 5.09 -4.66
N ASP A 35 -15.84 3.77 -4.82
CA ASP A 35 -16.81 2.84 -4.25
C ASP A 35 -16.86 2.89 -2.71
N ILE A 36 -15.71 2.95 -2.05
CA ILE A 36 -15.62 3.08 -0.60
C ILE A 36 -16.14 4.44 -0.15
N ARG A 37 -15.75 5.51 -0.84
CA ARG A 37 -16.16 6.88 -0.50
C ARG A 37 -17.65 7.09 -0.67
N ASP A 38 -18.22 6.56 -1.74
CA ASP A 38 -19.65 6.68 -2.04
C ASP A 38 -20.50 5.85 -1.06
N THR A 39 -19.99 4.70 -0.60
CA THR A 39 -20.70 3.84 0.37
C THR A 39 -20.66 4.40 1.80
N LEU A 40 -19.66 5.22 2.13
CA LEU A 40 -19.41 5.72 3.49
C LEU A 40 -19.54 7.25 3.59
N ASP A 41 -20.23 7.89 2.63
CA ASP A 41 -20.36 9.35 2.55
C ASP A 41 -21.10 9.96 3.76
N GLU A 42 -21.98 9.19 4.41
CA GLU A 42 -22.68 9.58 5.63
C GLU A 42 -21.76 9.66 6.87
N PHE A 43 -20.54 9.10 6.81
CA PHE A 43 -19.60 9.06 7.94
C PHE A 43 -18.51 10.12 7.84
N SER A 44 -18.05 10.62 9.00
CA SER A 44 -16.91 11.54 9.05
C SER A 44 -15.63 10.85 8.56
N CYS A 45 -15.04 11.38 7.50
CA CYS A 45 -13.79 10.88 6.94
C CYS A 45 -12.60 11.77 7.34
N ILE A 46 -11.51 11.15 7.77
CA ILE A 46 -10.24 11.83 8.06
C ILE A 46 -9.24 11.37 7.00
N SER A 47 -8.78 12.32 6.18
CA SER A 47 -7.71 12.05 5.22
C SER A 47 -6.36 12.07 5.95
N ILE A 48 -5.61 10.98 5.82
CA ILE A 48 -4.24 10.87 6.33
C ILE A 48 -3.32 10.92 5.11
N ALA A 49 -2.53 11.99 5.01
CA ALA A 49 -1.55 12.18 3.94
C ALA A 49 -0.20 12.55 4.55
N ALA A 50 0.88 12.05 3.94
CA ALA A 50 2.23 12.38 4.37
C ALA A 50 2.57 13.81 3.96
N THR A 51 3.15 14.58 4.88
CA THR A 51 3.77 15.86 4.57
C THR A 51 5.22 15.69 4.13
N SER A 52 5.79 16.70 3.48
CA SER A 52 7.22 16.70 3.15
C SER A 52 8.11 16.60 4.39
N SER A 53 7.70 17.20 5.52
CA SER A 53 8.40 17.07 6.80
C SER A 53 8.37 15.64 7.36
N ASP A 54 7.25 14.93 7.22
CA ASP A 54 7.15 13.53 7.67
C ASP A 54 8.08 12.64 6.84
N LEU A 55 8.13 12.87 5.52
CA LEU A 55 9.03 12.17 4.61
C LEU A 55 10.50 12.48 4.93
N GLN A 56 10.84 13.74 5.17
CA GLN A 56 12.20 14.14 5.51
C GLN A 56 12.67 13.44 6.80
N LEU A 57 11.82 13.45 7.84
CA LEU A 57 12.08 12.76 9.10
C LEU A 57 12.25 11.25 8.89
N PHE A 58 11.36 10.65 8.08
CA PHE A 58 11.42 9.23 7.76
C PHE A 58 12.71 8.85 7.04
N VAL A 59 13.09 9.57 5.99
CA VAL A 59 14.32 9.29 5.22
C VAL A 59 15.55 9.48 6.11
N ALA A 60 15.62 10.58 6.86
CA ALA A 60 16.72 10.85 7.77
C ALA A 60 16.90 9.73 8.81
N ALA A 61 15.82 9.22 9.38
CA ALA A 61 15.85 8.09 10.32
C ALA A 61 16.41 6.80 9.69
N HIS A 62 16.19 6.58 8.39
CA HIS A 62 16.66 5.39 7.67
C HIS A 62 18.07 5.54 7.07
N LEU A 63 18.66 6.74 7.07
CA LEU A 63 20.01 6.97 6.51
C LEU A 63 21.12 6.20 7.24
N ASN A 64 20.90 5.76 8.47
CA ASN A 64 21.88 4.96 9.21
C ASN A 64 22.15 3.59 8.55
N THR A 65 21.25 3.13 7.68
CA THR A 65 21.46 1.93 6.85
C THR A 65 22.49 2.16 5.73
N ILE A 66 22.71 3.42 5.33
CA ILE A 66 23.65 3.78 4.27
C ILE A 66 25.03 4.04 4.88
N LYS A 67 25.98 3.16 4.53
CA LYS A 67 27.38 3.25 4.96
C LYS A 67 28.11 4.32 4.15
N THR A 68 27.89 5.60 4.48
CA THR A 68 28.62 6.75 3.95
C THR A 68 29.03 7.71 5.09
N LYS A 69 30.22 8.29 4.95
CA LYS A 69 30.72 9.38 5.82
C LYS A 69 30.54 10.77 5.19
N SER A 70 30.12 10.84 3.92
CA SER A 70 29.92 12.11 3.22
C SER A 70 28.62 12.74 3.70
N MET A 71 28.73 13.89 4.38
CA MET A 71 27.57 14.65 4.83
C MET A 71 26.76 15.18 3.64
N ASP A 72 27.44 15.71 2.62
CA ASP A 72 26.82 16.20 1.39
C ASP A 72 25.97 15.12 0.71
N LEU A 73 26.48 13.89 0.59
CA LEU A 73 25.71 12.79 0.01
C LEU A 73 24.48 12.43 0.87
N ARG A 74 24.59 12.52 2.19
CA ARG A 74 23.43 12.27 3.07
C ARG A 74 22.35 13.31 2.83
N GLU A 75 22.73 14.58 2.73
CA GLU A 75 21.82 15.69 2.44
C GLU A 75 21.18 15.55 1.05
N ASP A 76 21.97 15.20 0.03
CA ASP A 76 21.49 14.92 -1.33
C ASP A 76 20.43 13.81 -1.31
N ILE A 77 20.66 12.72 -0.56
CA ILE A 77 19.72 11.60 -0.45
C ILE A 77 18.43 12.05 0.23
N VAL A 78 18.50 12.76 1.36
CA VAL A 78 17.29 13.26 2.04
C VAL A 78 16.49 14.15 1.10
N THR A 79 17.15 15.12 0.48
CA THR A 79 16.51 16.11 -0.39
C THR A 79 15.84 15.44 -1.58
N THR A 80 16.60 14.63 -2.33
CA THR A 80 16.11 13.96 -3.54
C THR A 80 14.94 13.03 -3.21
N LEU A 81 15.08 12.17 -2.19
CA LEU A 81 14.03 11.21 -1.86
C LEU A 81 12.78 11.88 -1.28
N THR A 82 12.92 12.99 -0.54
CA THR A 82 11.76 13.73 -0.04
C THR A 82 10.98 14.41 -1.16
N GLN A 83 11.70 14.96 -2.15
CA GLN A 83 11.09 15.64 -3.30
C GLN A 83 10.41 14.67 -4.25
N GLU A 84 11.04 13.54 -4.57
CA GLU A 84 10.53 12.59 -5.56
C GLU A 84 9.50 11.59 -5.00
N ALA A 85 9.42 11.41 -3.68
CA ALA A 85 8.52 10.43 -3.07
C ALA A 85 7.03 10.74 -3.29
N ASN A 86 6.63 11.98 -3.59
CA ASN A 86 5.23 12.37 -3.81
C ASN A 86 4.27 11.84 -2.72
N GLY A 87 4.66 11.94 -1.45
CA GLY A 87 3.88 11.46 -0.31
C GLY A 87 3.95 9.95 -0.04
N MET A 88 4.74 9.19 -0.80
CA MET A 88 4.83 7.72 -0.69
C MET A 88 6.02 7.28 0.16
N PHE A 89 5.78 6.97 1.44
CA PHE A 89 6.80 6.37 2.32
C PHE A 89 7.38 5.06 1.76
N GLN A 90 6.55 4.23 1.13
CA GLN A 90 7.00 2.96 0.56
C GLN A 90 8.01 3.18 -0.57
N TRP A 91 7.80 4.18 -1.41
CA TRP A 91 8.76 4.52 -2.46
C TRP A 91 10.08 4.96 -1.84
N ALA A 92 10.05 5.88 -0.86
CA ALA A 92 11.24 6.36 -0.17
C ALA A 92 12.00 5.21 0.51
N LYS A 93 11.29 4.30 1.19
CA LYS A 93 11.87 3.11 1.82
C LYS A 93 12.61 2.24 0.82
N LEU A 94 11.98 1.94 -0.32
CA LEU A 94 12.57 1.11 -1.37
C LEU A 94 13.82 1.76 -1.97
N GLN A 95 13.83 3.08 -2.16
CA GLN A 95 15.02 3.78 -2.64
C GLN A 95 16.15 3.77 -1.60
N VAL A 96 15.87 4.00 -0.31
CA VAL A 96 16.88 3.89 0.76
C VAL A 96 17.46 2.47 0.81
N ASP A 97 16.61 1.45 0.73
CA ASP A 97 17.02 0.05 0.72
C ASP A 97 17.87 -0.30 -0.52
N TYR A 98 17.59 0.33 -1.66
CA TYR A 98 18.42 0.19 -2.85
C TYR A 98 19.78 0.89 -2.68
N LEU A 99 19.81 2.14 -2.21
CA LEU A 99 21.04 2.92 -2.02
C LEU A 99 21.97 2.31 -0.97
N SER A 100 21.42 1.67 0.07
CA SER A 100 22.20 0.99 1.12
C SER A 100 22.97 -0.23 0.61
N ARG A 101 22.46 -0.91 -0.44
CA ARG A 101 23.12 -2.07 -1.08
C ARG A 101 24.24 -1.68 -2.04
N LEU A 102 24.32 -0.41 -2.44
CA LEU A 102 25.34 0.05 -3.37
C LEU A 102 26.72 0.10 -2.71
N PRO A 103 27.78 -0.31 -3.42
CA PRO A 103 29.09 -0.59 -2.83
C PRO A 103 29.83 0.66 -2.37
N ASN A 104 29.56 1.82 -2.96
CA ASN A 104 30.27 3.06 -2.68
C ASN A 104 29.46 4.32 -3.02
N ASP A 105 29.98 5.48 -2.60
CA ASP A 105 29.32 6.78 -2.78
C ASP A 105 29.22 7.22 -4.25
N ARG A 106 30.12 6.75 -5.12
CA ARG A 106 30.03 7.03 -6.56
C ARG A 106 28.79 6.39 -7.17
N GLU A 107 28.56 5.11 -6.88
CA GLU A 107 27.38 4.40 -7.36
C GLU A 107 26.09 4.97 -6.76
N ARG A 108 26.10 5.41 -5.50
CA ARG A 108 24.95 6.10 -4.88
C ARG A 108 24.60 7.40 -5.58
N ARG A 109 25.59 8.27 -5.85
CA ARG A 109 25.36 9.51 -6.61
C ARG A 109 24.84 9.25 -8.02
N LYS A 110 25.32 8.20 -8.68
CA LYS A 110 24.81 7.78 -9.99
C LYS A 110 23.36 7.32 -9.88
N ALA A 111 23.04 6.48 -8.90
CA ALA A 111 21.71 5.97 -8.64
C ALA A 111 20.67 7.07 -8.34
N LEU A 112 21.06 8.11 -7.60
CA LEU A 112 20.19 9.27 -7.33
C LEU A 112 19.75 10.00 -8.60
N ARG A 113 20.51 9.91 -9.69
CA ARG A 113 20.16 10.53 -10.98
C ARG A 113 19.27 9.64 -11.86
N SER A 114 19.02 8.41 -11.43
CA SER A 114 18.28 7.40 -12.20
C SER A 114 17.32 6.64 -11.29
N LEU A 115 16.63 7.38 -10.42
CA LEU A 115 15.59 6.81 -9.58
C LEU A 115 14.34 6.52 -10.41
N PRO A 116 13.60 5.45 -10.08
CA PRO A 116 12.32 5.16 -10.73
C PRO A 116 11.29 6.24 -10.36
N PRO A 117 10.47 6.71 -11.31
CA PRO A 117 9.55 7.84 -11.08
C PRO A 117 8.42 7.55 -10.08
N ASP A 118 8.07 6.27 -9.87
CA ASP A 118 6.95 5.87 -9.04
C ASP A 118 7.11 4.44 -8.47
N LEU A 119 6.12 4.00 -7.68
CA LEU A 119 6.08 2.65 -7.12
C LEU A 119 6.01 1.56 -8.21
N PRO A 120 5.13 1.62 -9.22
CA PRO A 120 5.13 0.66 -10.32
C PRO A 120 6.50 0.46 -10.98
N ALA A 121 7.19 1.54 -11.38
CA ALA A 121 8.52 1.46 -11.98
C ALA A 121 9.56 0.90 -10.99
N THR A 122 9.41 1.21 -9.70
CA THR A 122 10.24 0.61 -8.65
C THR A 122 10.05 -0.90 -8.58
N TYR A 123 8.82 -1.39 -8.67
CA TYR A 123 8.54 -2.82 -8.67
C TYR A 123 9.04 -3.52 -9.92
N VAL A 124 8.86 -2.92 -11.11
CA VAL A 124 9.44 -3.46 -12.37
C VAL A 124 10.95 -3.67 -12.19
N ARG A 125 11.66 -2.64 -11.72
CA ARG A 125 13.10 -2.71 -11.48
C ARG A 125 13.48 -3.81 -10.47
N ILE A 126 12.73 -3.95 -9.38
CA ILE A 126 12.96 -5.01 -8.39
C ILE A 126 12.77 -6.38 -9.04
N LEU A 127 11.68 -6.56 -9.79
CA LEU A 127 11.33 -7.82 -10.45
C LEU A 127 12.38 -8.21 -11.49
N GLU A 128 12.85 -7.27 -12.32
CA GLU A 128 13.94 -7.48 -13.28
C GLU A 128 15.25 -7.84 -12.59
N SER A 129 15.52 -7.27 -11.42
CA SER A 129 16.74 -7.56 -10.67
C SER A 129 16.80 -8.99 -10.10
N ILE A 130 15.66 -9.67 -9.97
CA ILE A 130 15.59 -11.00 -9.34
C ILE A 130 16.44 -12.02 -10.10
N ASP A 131 16.46 -11.94 -11.44
CA ASP A 131 17.19 -12.87 -12.28
C ASP A 131 18.71 -12.75 -12.11
N SER A 132 19.22 -11.56 -11.80
CA SER A 132 20.66 -11.34 -11.60
C SER A 132 21.11 -11.49 -10.14
N HIS A 133 20.19 -11.36 -9.15
CA HIS A 133 20.55 -11.31 -7.73
C HIS A 133 20.39 -12.64 -6.99
N TYR A 134 19.60 -13.59 -7.52
CA TYR A 134 19.25 -14.80 -6.80
C TYR A 134 19.59 -16.08 -7.59
N PRO A 135 20.05 -17.15 -6.92
CA PRO A 135 20.22 -18.47 -7.53
C PRO A 135 18.89 -19.02 -8.07
N GLU A 136 18.97 -19.93 -9.06
CA GLU A 136 17.78 -20.53 -9.69
C GLU A 136 16.79 -21.13 -8.68
N GLN A 137 17.31 -21.82 -7.66
CA GLN A 137 16.49 -22.43 -6.60
C GLN A 137 15.65 -21.37 -5.87
N THR A 138 16.24 -20.23 -5.52
CA THR A 138 15.54 -19.12 -4.87
C THR A 138 14.53 -18.45 -5.81
N ARG A 139 14.87 -18.31 -7.11
CA ARG A 139 13.98 -17.74 -8.13
C ARG A 139 12.69 -18.55 -8.30
N VAL A 140 12.74 -19.88 -8.16
CA VAL A 140 11.54 -20.75 -8.18
C VAL A 140 10.58 -20.40 -7.04
N TYR A 141 11.08 -20.22 -5.81
CA TYR A 141 10.24 -19.85 -4.68
C TYR A 141 9.64 -18.46 -4.81
N ILE A 142 10.44 -17.48 -5.27
CA ILE A 142 9.97 -16.12 -5.54
C ILE A 142 8.82 -16.12 -6.56
N ARG A 143 8.98 -16.80 -7.70
CA ARG A 143 7.93 -16.92 -8.73
C ARG A 143 6.67 -17.59 -8.19
N ARG A 144 6.80 -18.61 -7.34
CA ARG A 144 5.65 -19.28 -6.71
C ARG A 144 4.90 -18.35 -5.77
N ALA A 145 5.61 -17.60 -4.93
CA ALA A 145 5.00 -16.62 -4.03
C ALA A 145 4.28 -15.50 -4.79
N LEU A 146 4.90 -14.97 -5.85
CA LEU A 146 4.27 -13.96 -6.71
C LEU A 146 3.01 -14.49 -7.40
N LYS A 147 3.02 -15.75 -7.87
CA LYS A 147 1.82 -16.38 -8.43
C LYS A 147 0.70 -16.49 -7.40
N TRP A 148 1.00 -16.83 -6.15
CA TRP A 148 0.00 -16.88 -5.09
C TRP A 148 -0.63 -15.52 -4.80
N LEU A 149 0.18 -14.45 -4.78
CA LEU A 149 -0.32 -13.09 -4.57
C LEU A 149 -1.26 -12.62 -5.69
N VAL A 150 -0.99 -13.02 -6.94
CA VAL A 150 -1.83 -12.65 -8.08
C VAL A 150 -3.08 -13.52 -8.19
N LEU A 151 -3.02 -14.76 -7.70
CA LEU A 151 -4.09 -15.77 -7.80
C LEU A 151 -4.94 -15.90 -6.53
N GLU A 152 -4.95 -14.90 -5.63
CA GLU A 152 -6.07 -14.73 -4.70
C GLU A 152 -7.32 -14.29 -5.49
N GLU A 153 -7.80 -15.17 -6.37
CA GLU A 153 -9.20 -15.15 -6.77
C GLU A 153 -10.00 -15.54 -5.53
N THR A 154 -10.93 -14.68 -5.16
CA THR A 154 -12.06 -14.95 -4.27
C THR A 154 -12.45 -16.43 -4.31
N PRO A 155 -12.58 -17.12 -3.17
CA PRO A 155 -13.02 -18.51 -3.18
C PRO A 155 -14.33 -18.58 -3.97
N PRO A 156 -14.50 -19.51 -4.92
CA PRO A 156 -15.77 -19.67 -5.62
C PRO A 156 -16.83 -19.87 -4.54
N SER A 157 -17.79 -18.94 -4.51
CA SER A 157 -18.90 -18.90 -3.57
C SER A 157 -19.46 -20.30 -3.39
N SER A 158 -19.12 -20.92 -2.26
CA SER A 158 -19.65 -22.22 -1.88
C SER A 158 -21.09 -21.98 -1.42
N ARG A 159 -22.05 -22.02 -2.36
CA ARG A 159 -23.54 -22.12 -2.23
C ARG A 159 -24.12 -21.66 -3.56
N GLN A 160 -25.02 -22.33 -4.27
CA GLN A 160 -25.96 -23.41 -3.96
C GLN A 160 -26.15 -24.23 -5.24
N ASN A 161 -26.15 -25.56 -5.11
CA ASN A 161 -26.99 -26.47 -5.91
C ASN A 161 -27.17 -27.74 -5.07
N LEU A 162 -27.81 -27.55 -3.91
CA LEU A 162 -28.58 -28.60 -3.27
C LEU A 162 -30.04 -28.20 -3.50
N LEU A 163 -30.78 -29.11 -4.14
CA LEU A 163 -32.25 -29.14 -4.28
C LEU A 163 -32.84 -28.28 -5.42
N THR A 164 -33.01 -28.92 -6.58
CA THR A 164 -34.32 -29.04 -7.26
C THR A 164 -34.27 -30.36 -8.05
N ASP A 165 -34.92 -31.39 -7.51
CA ASP A 165 -36.01 -32.15 -8.16
C ASP A 165 -35.47 -33.24 -9.10
N GLY A 166 -35.96 -34.48 -9.12
CA GLY A 166 -37.12 -35.16 -8.57
C GLY A 166 -37.23 -36.46 -9.36
#